data_AF-A0A8S1Y907-F1
#
_entry.id   AF-A0A8S1Y907-F1
#
_cell.length_a   1.000
_cell.length_b   1.000
_cell.length_c   1.000
_cell.angle_alpha   90.00
_cell.angle_beta   90.00
_cell.angle_gamma   90.00
#
_symmetry.space_group_name_H-M   'P 1'
#
loop_
_entity.id
_entity.type
_entity.pdbx_description
1 polymer ?
#
loop_
_entity_poly.entity_id
_entity_poly.type
_entity_poly.pdbx_seq_one_letter_code
_entity_poly.pdbx_strand_id
1 'polypeptide(L)'
;MSNKNYTMIHYHIPQDLDDPEQPNAYTIQLNIKDITYTDILKTFPIKGQFDFKFLYQHQKENFWLDIKSNATPLPIVNKHIHVRAERVLKPQETPPIQIVQPLQQSQPVQQQQNDLMQF
;
A
#
# COMPACT_ATOMS: atom_id res chain seq x y z
N MET A 1 3.02 38.70 16.50
CA MET A 1 2.29 37.54 15.96
C MET A 1 3.32 36.52 15.51
N SER A 2 3.28 35.29 16.02
CA SER A 2 4.15 34.22 15.54
C SER A 2 3.72 33.86 14.13
N ASN A 3 4.52 34.19 13.11
CA ASN A 3 4.30 33.72 11.74
C ASN A 3 4.39 32.19 11.76
N LYS A 4 3.25 31.51 11.86
CA LYS A 4 3.19 30.07 11.66
C LYS A 4 3.49 29.82 10.19
N ASN A 5 4.65 29.22 9.93
CA ASN A 5 4.99 28.78 8.58
C ASN A 5 4.17 27.53 8.27
N TYR A 6 3.43 27.58 7.16
CA TYR A 6 2.74 26.42 6.61
C TYR A 6 3.41 26.06 5.29
N THR A 7 3.51 24.77 5.04
CA THR A 7 3.98 24.23 3.76
C THR A 7 2.85 23.45 3.11
N MET A 8 2.59 23.73 1.83
CA MET A 8 1.69 22.95 1.00
C MET A 8 2.44 21.76 0.42
N ILE A 9 1.89 20.56 0.61
CA ILE A 9 2.39 19.30 0.04
C ILE A 9 1.44 18.91 -1.09
N HIS A 10 1.98 18.68 -2.27
CA HIS A 10 1.23 18.16 -3.40
C HIS A 10 1.35 16.65 -3.43
N TYR A 11 0.26 15.95 -3.67
CA TYR A 11 0.26 14.50 -3.77
C TYR A 11 -0.66 13.97 -4.85
N HIS A 12 -0.37 12.75 -5.28
CA HIS A 12 -1.27 11.96 -6.11
C HIS A 12 -1.25 10.49 -5.69
N ILE A 13 -2.41 9.85 -5.74
CA ILE A 13 -2.60 8.42 -5.51
C ILE A 13 -3.02 7.79 -6.86
N PRO A 14 -2.10 7.17 -7.61
CA PRO A 14 -2.42 6.58 -8.91
C PRO A 14 -3.59 5.59 -8.87
N GLN A 15 -3.71 4.83 -7.78
CA GLN A 15 -4.77 3.83 -7.58
C GLN A 15 -6.16 4.46 -7.41
N ASP A 16 -6.24 5.73 -7.02
CA ASP A 16 -7.50 6.47 -6.86
C ASP A 16 -7.86 7.24 -8.14
N LEU A 17 -7.11 7.04 -9.23
CA LEU A 17 -7.27 7.70 -10.52
C LEU A 17 -7.05 9.21 -10.47
N ASP A 18 -6.20 9.68 -9.54
CA ASP A 18 -5.76 11.07 -9.48
C ASP A 18 -5.05 11.49 -10.78
N ASP A 19 -5.35 12.70 -11.26
CA ASP A 19 -4.64 13.31 -12.40
C ASP A 19 -3.27 13.87 -11.94
N PRO A 20 -2.15 13.39 -12.48
CA PRO A 20 -0.82 13.90 -12.12
C PRO A 20 -0.58 15.37 -12.52
N GLU A 21 -1.34 15.93 -13.47
CA GLU A 21 -1.25 17.35 -13.84
C GLU A 21 -2.05 18.25 -12.88
N GLN A 22 -2.99 17.67 -12.12
CA GLN A 22 -3.82 18.36 -11.13
C GLN A 22 -3.68 17.69 -9.76
N PRO A 23 -2.53 17.82 -9.09
CA PRO A 23 -2.28 17.11 -7.84
C PRO A 23 -3.22 17.58 -6.73
N ASN A 24 -3.60 16.64 -5.87
CA ASN A 24 -4.24 16.95 -4.60
C ASN A 24 -3.24 17.65 -3.68
N ALA A 25 -3.73 18.36 -2.65
CA ALA A 25 -2.86 19.09 -1.74
C ALA A 25 -3.34 19.09 -0.29
N TYR A 26 -2.40 19.16 0.64
CA TYR A 26 -2.65 19.37 2.07
C TYR A 26 -1.54 20.21 2.71
N THR A 27 -1.79 20.77 3.89
CA THR A 27 -0.84 21.67 4.57
C THR A 27 -0.23 21.05 5.82
N ILE A 28 1.07 21.29 6.04
CA ILE A 28 1.80 20.93 7.27
C ILE A 28 2.26 22.23 7.96
N GLN A 29 2.12 22.30 9.30
CA GLN A 29 2.61 23.42 10.14
C GLN A 29 4.12 23.36 10.39
N LEU A 30 4.92 23.20 9.33
CA LEU A 30 6.38 23.16 9.38
C LEU A 30 6.96 23.97 8.23
N ASN A 31 8.19 24.44 8.39
CA ASN A 31 8.93 25.04 7.29
C ASN A 31 9.29 23.95 6.27
N ILE A 32 9.16 24.24 4.98
CA ILE A 32 9.42 23.28 3.90
C ILE A 32 10.82 22.63 3.99
N LYS A 33 11.81 23.35 4.52
CA LYS A 33 13.19 22.85 4.68
C LYS A 33 13.36 21.84 5.81
N ASP A 34 12.38 21.72 6.68
CA ASP A 34 12.43 20.89 7.88
C ASP A 34 11.58 19.62 7.73
N ILE A 35 10.83 19.46 6.62
CA ILE A 35 9.90 18.36 6.43
C ILE A 35 10.65 17.08 6.07
N THR A 36 10.39 16.03 6.85
CA THR A 36 10.99 14.70 6.72
C THR A 36 9.96 13.65 6.30
N TYR A 37 10.43 12.44 6.00
CA TYR A 37 9.57 11.28 5.74
C TYR A 37 8.59 11.00 6.90
N THR A 38 9.05 11.13 8.15
CA THR A 38 8.20 10.91 9.33
C THR A 38 7.06 11.92 9.42
N ASP A 39 7.27 13.15 9.00
CA ASP A 39 6.22 14.16 9.01
C ASP A 39 5.13 13.82 8.01
N ILE A 40 5.50 13.33 6.81
CA ILE A 40 4.54 12.83 5.82
C ILE A 40 3.75 11.65 6.40
N LEU A 41 4.40 10.66 7.00
CA LEU A 41 3.71 9.52 7.62
C LEU A 41 2.68 9.94 8.68
N LYS A 42 2.99 10.94 9.50
CA LYS A 42 2.12 11.41 10.58
C LYS A 42 0.97 12.28 10.11
N THR A 43 1.14 12.99 8.99
CA THR A 43 0.23 14.06 8.56
C THR A 43 -0.55 13.73 7.30
N PHE A 44 -0.20 12.67 6.57
CA PHE A 44 -0.87 12.31 5.34
C PHE A 44 -2.38 12.10 5.59
N PRO A 45 -3.26 12.79 4.83
CA PRO A 45 -4.67 12.90 5.21
C PRO A 45 -5.50 11.66 4.85
N ILE A 46 -5.00 10.81 3.95
CA ILE A 46 -5.75 9.66 3.44
C ILE A 46 -5.46 8.43 4.31
N LYS A 47 -6.53 7.78 4.77
CA LYS A 47 -6.44 6.54 5.54
C LYS A 47 -5.91 5.40 4.67
N GLY A 48 -4.98 4.63 5.21
CA GLY A 48 -4.42 3.44 4.55
C GLY A 48 -2.94 3.25 4.85
N GLN A 49 -2.36 2.25 4.21
CA GLN A 49 -0.91 2.04 4.16
C GLN A 49 -0.42 2.44 2.77
N PHE A 50 0.67 3.21 2.73
CA PHE A 50 1.19 3.78 1.50
C PHE A 50 2.70 3.67 1.45
N ASP A 51 3.21 3.41 0.24
CA ASP A 51 4.59 3.66 -0.12
C ASP A 51 4.69 5.03 -0.78
N PHE A 52 5.43 5.93 -0.13
CA PHE A 52 5.65 7.29 -0.62
C PHE A 52 6.92 7.37 -1.43
N LYS A 53 6.82 8.02 -2.59
CA LYS A 53 7.94 8.45 -3.43
C LYS A 53 7.92 9.96 -3.56
N PHE A 54 9.10 10.55 -3.64
CA PHE A 54 9.27 12.01 -3.65
C PHE A 54 9.91 12.47 -4.94
N LEU A 55 9.36 13.53 -5.54
CA LEU A 55 9.91 14.09 -6.77
C LEU A 55 11.24 14.79 -6.46
N TYR A 56 12.26 14.41 -7.21
CA TYR A 56 13.58 15.02 -7.19
C TYR A 56 13.94 15.46 -8.60
N GLN A 57 14.57 16.63 -8.73
CA GLN A 57 15.00 17.16 -10.02
C GLN A 57 16.53 17.28 -10.06
N HIS A 58 17.15 16.65 -11.06
CA HIS A 58 18.57 16.75 -11.33
C HIS A 58 18.80 17.08 -12.80
N GLN A 59 19.55 18.14 -13.09
CA GLN A 59 19.87 18.56 -14.48
C GLN A 59 18.63 18.64 -15.41
N LYS A 60 17.51 19.15 -14.88
CA LYS A 60 16.18 19.25 -15.54
C LYS A 60 15.42 17.93 -15.74
N GLU A 61 16.01 16.80 -15.40
CA GLU A 61 15.31 15.52 -15.37
C GLU A 61 14.66 15.27 -14.01
N ASN A 62 13.52 14.58 -14.04
CA ASN A 62 12.69 14.32 -12.88
C ASN A 62 12.77 12.84 -12.50
N PHE A 63 12.97 12.57 -11.20
CA PHE A 63 13.09 11.24 -10.63
C PHE A 63 12.16 11.09 -9.43
N TRP A 64 11.58 9.90 -9.25
CA TRP A 64 10.82 9.56 -8.05
C TRP A 64 11.70 8.73 -7.12
N LEU A 65 12.01 9.28 -5.94
CA LEU A 65 12.92 8.66 -4.97
C LEU A 65 12.16 8.00 -3.82
N ASP A 66 12.57 6.79 -3.47
CA ASP A 66 12.12 6.06 -2.28
C ASP A 66 12.90 6.48 -1.03
N ILE A 67 12.56 7.66 -0.49
CA ILE A 67 13.22 8.19 0.71
C ILE A 67 12.50 7.67 1.95
N LYS A 68 13.23 6.94 2.81
CA LYS A 68 12.71 6.42 4.10
C LYS A 68 13.44 6.98 5.33
N SER A 69 14.43 7.85 5.11
CA SER A 69 15.27 8.43 6.19
C SER A 69 14.55 9.57 6.90
N ASN A 70 14.73 9.63 8.23
CA ASN A 70 14.25 10.72 9.07
C ASN A 70 15.30 11.81 9.30
N ALA A 71 16.54 11.56 8.90
CA ALA A 71 17.66 12.50 9.10
C ALA A 71 17.78 13.54 7.98
N THR A 72 17.08 13.35 6.88
CA THR A 72 17.24 14.14 5.65
C THR A 72 15.92 14.80 5.28
N PRO A 73 15.91 16.13 5.04
CA PRO A 73 14.75 16.81 4.49
C PRO A 73 14.36 16.26 3.11
N LEU A 74 13.07 16.34 2.79
CA LEU A 74 12.56 15.92 1.50
C LEU A 74 12.97 16.88 0.37
N PRO A 75 13.09 16.37 -0.88
CA PRO A 75 13.44 17.20 -2.02
C PRO A 75 12.34 18.23 -2.31
N ILE A 76 12.77 19.43 -2.69
CA ILE A 76 11.91 20.56 -3.03
C ILE A 76 12.04 20.82 -4.53
N VAL A 77 10.93 20.75 -5.26
CA VAL A 77 10.87 21.01 -6.70
C VAL A 77 9.83 22.09 -6.96
N ASN A 78 10.22 23.15 -7.66
CA ASN A 78 9.34 24.31 -7.93
C ASN A 78 8.70 24.89 -6.66
N LYS A 79 9.48 24.99 -5.57
CA LYS A 79 9.06 25.49 -4.24
C LYS A 79 8.02 24.61 -3.51
N HIS A 80 7.77 23.39 -3.98
CA HIS A 80 6.84 22.45 -3.37
C HIS A 80 7.51 21.10 -3.13
N ILE A 81 6.94 20.33 -2.21
CA ILE A 81 7.23 18.91 -2.09
C ILE A 81 6.11 18.16 -2.82
N HIS A 82 6.50 17.27 -3.73
CA HIS A 82 5.57 16.46 -4.51
C HIS A 82 5.69 15.00 -4.09
N VAL A 83 4.56 14.37 -3.83
CA VAL A 83 4.46 13.02 -3.25
C VAL A 83 3.62 12.13 -4.15
N ARG A 84 4.20 11.03 -4.61
CA ARG A 84 3.44 9.92 -5.17
C ARG A 84 3.17 8.93 -4.06
N ALA A 85 1.90 8.70 -3.74
CA ALA A 85 1.49 7.80 -2.66
C ALA A 85 0.88 6.53 -3.25
N GLU A 86 1.59 5.42 -3.19
CA GLU A 86 1.14 4.13 -3.72
C GLU A 86 0.47 3.31 -2.63
N ARG A 87 -0.79 2.90 -2.82
CA ARG A 87 -1.48 2.04 -1.85
C ARG A 87 -0.78 0.69 -1.72
N VAL A 88 -0.46 0.32 -0.48
CA VAL A 88 0.06 -1.01 -0.15
C VAL A 88 -1.13 -1.93 0.13
N LEU A 89 -1.30 -2.95 -0.72
CA LEU A 89 -2.20 -4.06 -0.41
C LEU A 89 -1.52 -4.88 0.69
N LYS A 90 -2.19 -5.08 1.83
CA LYS A 90 -1.72 -6.07 2.79
C LYS A 90 -1.63 -7.40 2.06
N PRO A 91 -0.51 -8.13 2.14
CA PRO A 91 -0.50 -9.53 1.74
C PRO A 91 -1.65 -10.19 2.51
N GLN A 92 -2.64 -10.73 1.79
CA GLN A 92 -3.56 -11.63 2.45
C GLN A 92 -2.70 -12.79 2.93
N GLU A 93 -2.67 -13.04 4.24
CA GLU A 93 -2.15 -14.29 4.78
C GLU A 93 -2.94 -15.38 4.04
N THR A 94 -2.31 -16.04 3.08
CA THR A 94 -2.92 -17.19 2.43
C THR A 94 -3.22 -18.18 3.54
N PRO A 95 -4.49 -18.56 3.76
CA PRO A 95 -4.78 -19.60 4.73
C PRO A 95 -3.95 -20.84 4.35
N PRO A 96 -3.38 -21.58 5.34
CA PRO A 96 -2.59 -22.75 5.04
C PRO A 96 -3.40 -23.69 4.13
N ILE A 97 -2.80 -24.12 3.04
CA ILE A 97 -3.39 -25.10 2.11
C ILE A 97 -3.75 -26.33 2.95
N GLN A 98 -5.05 -26.55 3.19
CA GLN A 98 -5.52 -27.80 3.78
C GLN A 98 -5.33 -28.88 2.73
N ILE A 99 -4.31 -29.73 2.94
CA ILE A 99 -4.15 -30.96 2.18
C ILE A 99 -5.35 -31.84 2.55
N VAL A 100 -6.41 -31.78 1.75
CA VAL A 100 -7.53 -32.73 1.84
C VAL A 100 -6.97 -34.12 1.57
N GLN A 101 -6.91 -34.95 2.61
CA GLN A 101 -6.58 -36.37 2.49
C GLN A 101 -7.62 -37.02 1.58
N PRO A 102 -7.22 -37.83 0.58
CA PRO A 102 -8.18 -38.54 -0.25
C PRO A 102 -9.01 -39.50 0.60
N LEU A 103 -10.34 -39.42 0.45
CA LEU A 103 -11.31 -40.31 1.07
C LEU A 103 -10.90 -41.78 0.84
N GLN A 104 -10.66 -42.51 1.92
CA GLN A 104 -10.50 -43.96 1.88
C GLN A 104 -11.79 -44.57 1.32
N GLN A 105 -11.67 -45.23 0.16
CA GLN A 105 -12.76 -45.97 -0.46
C GLN A 105 -13.17 -47.11 0.48
N SER A 106 -14.39 -47.04 1.02
CA SER A 106 -15.03 -48.12 1.76
C SER A 106 -15.27 -49.32 0.84
N GLN A 107 -14.81 -50.51 1.27
CA GLN A 107 -14.97 -51.78 0.57
C GLN A 107 -16.45 -52.19 0.41
N PRO A 108 -16.84 -52.92 -0.65
CA PRO A 108 -18.21 -53.41 -0.80
C PRO A 108 -18.49 -54.62 0.10
N VAL A 109 -19.64 -54.58 0.78
CA VAL A 109 -20.20 -55.68 1.58
C VAL A 109 -20.70 -56.79 0.65
N GLN A 110 -20.18 -58.00 0.77
CA GLN A 110 -20.72 -59.19 0.10
C GLN A 110 -22.03 -59.61 0.78
N GLN A 111 -23.17 -59.44 0.09
CA GLN A 111 -24.44 -60.03 0.49
C GLN A 111 -24.43 -61.52 0.16
N GLN A 112 -24.50 -62.36 1.19
CA GLN A 112 -24.65 -63.80 1.12
C GLN A 112 -26.13 -64.11 0.86
N GLN A 113 -26.47 -64.51 -0.37
CA GLN A 113 -27.82 -64.89 -0.75
C GLN A 113 -28.07 -66.35 -0.33
N ASN A 114 -28.75 -66.51 0.81
CA ASN A 114 -29.45 -67.75 1.14
C ASN A 114 -30.83 -67.67 0.48
N ASP A 115 -31.08 -68.47 -0.55
CA ASP A 115 -32.44 -68.89 -0.87
C ASP A 115 -32.47 -70.37 -1.26
N LEU A 116 -33.19 -71.10 -0.40
CA LEU A 116 -33.65 -72.46 -0.61
C LEU A 116 -34.68 -72.51 -1.74
N MET A 117 -34.52 -73.48 -2.63
CA MET A 117 -35.59 -74.14 -3.39
C MET A 117 -35.36 -75.64 -3.10
N GLN A 118 -36.18 -76.41 -2.34
CA GLN A 118 -37.54 -76.87 -2.65
C GLN A 118 -37.64 -77.12 -4.16
N PHE A 119 -37.39 -78.31 -4.70
CA PHE A 119 -38.04 -79.61 -4.47
C PHE A 119 -37.14 -80.78 -4.88
#